data_AF-A0ABD1GK90-F1
#
_entry.id   AF-A0ABD1GK90-F1
#
_cell.length_a   1.000
_cell.length_b   1.000
_cell.length_c   1.000
_cell.angle_alpha   90.00
_cell.angle_beta   90.00
_cell.angle_gamma   90.00
#
_symmetry.space_group_name_H-M   'P 1'
#
loop_
_entity.id
_entity.type
_entity.pdbx_description
1 polymer ?
#
loop_
_entity_poly.entity_id
_entity_poly.type
_entity_poly.pdbx_seq_one_letter_code
_entity_poly.pdbx_strand_id
1 'polypeptide(L)'
;MMGPENPEKPSILIRGRLWFSDIPSKPLAKLRGVARQAIKLAKDDPRRLIHSLKVGLTVTLVSLLYYLQPLYNNLGASAMWAVMTVVVVFEFSVGGTIGKCLNRGLATLAAAALALGANHLSILSGGGNEPYVIGLFVFVQAVAMSFVRFFPKVKAKYDYGMLIFILTFSLVSISGLRMNEVIKLAQARLVTIVIGASTCLAVCILIYPVWAGEDLHNYVAKNISQLGNFLEGHMDQCFQTSCDARIEITKPSISNLNSILVDSKGREETLANLAGWEPGHGQFMFRHPWKQYLKIGSLTRQCACRLEPINGFLNSNIQLQAPQEIQCTIQEAFSESRKALKELAWAIETMTKPSSANPHIANLKTASANIKILLRSSIWGDESDSLQIIPIAAVMIDMVSSVEQIGDAVNELSLMGKFKSRNGNESGVEGESEIGHDKNCIEIGMAEISSLSVAIDERIEYSADEQILI
;
A
#
# COMPACT_ATOMS: atom_id res chain seq x y z
N MET A 1 -65.90 -18.18 64.65
CA MET A 1 -65.81 -16.73 64.33
C MET A 1 -64.35 -16.40 64.07
N MET A 2 -64.04 -15.93 62.86
CA MET A 2 -62.83 -15.22 62.38
C MET A 2 -61.43 -15.83 62.72
N GLY A 3 -60.50 -16.02 61.79
CA GLY A 3 -60.29 -15.31 60.52
C GLY A 3 -59.43 -16.11 59.52
N PRO A 4 -59.11 -15.49 58.36
CA PRO A 4 -58.75 -16.19 57.13
C PRO A 4 -57.26 -16.57 57.04
N GLU A 5 -56.98 -17.67 56.37
CA GLU A 5 -55.65 -18.02 55.84
C GLU A 5 -55.20 -16.93 54.85
N ASN A 6 -54.04 -16.33 55.14
CA ASN A 6 -53.35 -15.40 54.27
C ASN A 6 -52.24 -16.19 53.56
N PRO A 7 -52.25 -16.34 52.22
CA PRO A 7 -51.14 -16.96 51.52
C PRO A 7 -49.94 -15.99 51.59
N GLU A 8 -48.83 -16.46 52.18
CA GLU A 8 -47.56 -15.74 52.18
C GLU A 8 -47.22 -15.31 50.74
N LYS A 9 -47.25 -13.99 50.51
CA LYS A 9 -46.76 -13.39 49.27
C LYS A 9 -45.28 -13.78 49.11
N PRO A 10 -44.86 -14.35 47.98
CA PRO A 10 -43.46 -14.65 47.76
C PRO A 10 -42.66 -13.34 47.83
N SER A 11 -41.61 -13.38 48.64
CA SER A 11 -40.76 -12.25 49.00
C SER A 11 -40.29 -11.47 47.76
N ILE A 12 -40.35 -10.14 47.86
CA ILE A 12 -39.92 -9.17 46.84
C ILE A 12 -38.47 -9.42 46.37
N LEU A 13 -37.67 -10.12 47.18
CA LEU A 13 -36.31 -10.57 46.87
C LEU A 13 -36.23 -11.61 45.74
N ILE A 14 -37.25 -12.47 45.57
CA ILE A 14 -37.28 -13.44 44.46
C ILE A 14 -37.61 -12.74 43.13
N ARG A 15 -38.47 -11.72 43.16
CA ARG A 15 -38.86 -10.95 41.98
C ARG A 15 -37.73 -10.02 41.50
N GLY A 16 -36.90 -9.50 42.41
CA GLY A 16 -35.68 -8.75 42.07
C GLY A 16 -34.56 -9.62 41.45
N ARG A 17 -34.47 -10.89 41.85
CA ARG A 17 -33.46 -11.84 41.33
C ARG A 17 -33.76 -12.31 39.91
N LEU A 18 -35.04 -12.41 39.54
CA LEU A 18 -35.47 -12.69 38.16
C LEU A 18 -35.24 -11.49 37.21
N TRP A 19 -35.31 -10.25 37.70
CA TRP A 19 -35.09 -9.07 36.89
C TRP A 19 -33.61 -8.86 36.52
N PHE A 20 -32.68 -9.30 37.37
CA PHE A 20 -31.24 -9.29 37.07
C PHE A 20 -30.76 -10.50 36.24
N SER A 21 -31.49 -11.62 36.23
CA SER A 21 -31.16 -12.77 35.38
C SER A 21 -31.59 -12.60 33.92
N ASP A 22 -32.44 -11.62 33.62
CA ASP A 22 -32.85 -11.25 32.27
C ASP A 22 -31.97 -10.12 31.67
N ILE A 23 -30.68 -10.07 32.03
CA ILE A 23 -29.69 -9.40 31.17
C ILE A 23 -29.71 -10.18 29.86
N PRO A 24 -30.08 -9.58 28.72
CA PRO A 24 -30.25 -10.35 27.51
C PRO A 24 -28.90 -11.02 27.19
N SER A 25 -28.92 -12.34 27.02
CA SER A 25 -27.72 -13.14 26.71
C SER A 25 -27.10 -12.73 25.36
N LYS A 26 -27.88 -12.05 24.52
CA LYS A 26 -27.49 -11.54 23.20
C LYS A 26 -26.37 -10.50 23.25
N PRO A 27 -26.43 -9.38 24.01
CA PRO A 27 -25.32 -8.44 24.14
C PRO A 27 -24.07 -9.07 24.77
N LEU A 28 -24.19 -9.98 25.74
CA LEU A 28 -23.03 -10.67 26.33
C LEU A 28 -22.34 -11.61 25.33
N ALA A 29 -23.12 -12.35 24.53
CA ALA A 29 -22.59 -13.18 23.45
C ALA A 29 -21.94 -12.32 22.34
N LYS A 30 -22.54 -11.18 22.01
CA LYS A 30 -22.00 -10.20 21.05
C LYS A 30 -20.69 -9.59 21.56
N LEU A 31 -20.63 -9.18 22.83
CA LEU A 31 -19.40 -8.72 23.51
C LEU A 31 -18.31 -9.79 23.50
N ARG A 32 -18.67 -11.06 23.78
CA ARG A 32 -17.72 -12.18 23.71
C ARG A 32 -17.23 -12.45 22.28
N GLY A 33 -18.08 -12.21 21.28
CA GLY A 33 -17.70 -12.26 19.87
C GLY A 33 -16.70 -11.17 19.50
N VAL A 34 -16.99 -9.92 19.89
CA VAL A 34 -16.09 -8.77 19.70
C VAL A 34 -14.77 -8.99 20.44
N ALA A 35 -14.80 -9.47 21.68
CA ALA A 35 -13.60 -9.79 22.45
C ALA A 35 -12.75 -10.86 21.77
N ARG A 36 -13.36 -11.94 21.24
CA ARG A 36 -12.64 -12.96 20.48
C ARG A 36 -12.00 -12.39 19.21
N GLN A 37 -12.71 -11.52 18.49
CA GLN A 37 -12.16 -10.84 17.32
C GLN A 37 -11.01 -9.91 17.69
N ALA A 38 -11.13 -9.14 18.78
CA ALA A 38 -10.07 -8.27 19.27
C ALA A 38 -8.83 -9.06 19.72
N ILE A 39 -9.02 -10.18 20.41
CA ILE A 39 -7.93 -11.10 20.80
C ILE A 39 -7.28 -11.68 19.55
N LYS A 40 -8.06 -12.09 18.55
CA LYS A 40 -7.53 -12.58 17.27
C LYS A 40 -6.72 -11.48 16.57
N LEU A 41 -7.24 -10.27 16.48
CA LEU A 41 -6.57 -9.11 15.88
C LEU A 41 -5.24 -8.78 16.58
N ALA A 42 -5.20 -8.86 17.90
CA ALA A 42 -4.00 -8.63 18.70
C ALA A 42 -2.97 -9.76 18.56
N LYS A 43 -3.42 -11.00 18.35
CA LYS A 43 -2.54 -12.14 18.07
C LYS A 43 -1.99 -12.11 16.64
N ASP A 44 -2.82 -11.74 15.68
CA ASP A 44 -2.46 -11.69 14.25
C ASP A 44 -1.45 -10.56 13.97
N ASP A 45 -1.57 -9.41 14.66
CA ASP A 45 -0.62 -8.29 14.54
C ASP A 45 -0.42 -7.58 15.90
N PRO A 46 0.56 -8.00 16.71
CA PRO A 46 0.79 -7.43 18.05
C PRO A 46 1.14 -5.94 18.00
N ARG A 47 1.61 -5.44 16.85
CA ARG A 47 1.92 -4.02 16.66
C ARG A 47 0.68 -3.14 16.80
N ARG A 48 -0.51 -3.65 16.46
CA ARG A 48 -1.80 -2.94 16.63
C ARG A 48 -2.17 -2.75 18.09
N LEU A 49 -1.88 -3.75 18.92
CA LEU A 49 -2.08 -3.65 20.37
C LEU A 49 -1.12 -2.61 20.96
N ILE A 50 0.17 -2.69 20.61
CA ILE A 50 1.19 -1.73 21.07
C ILE A 50 0.81 -0.32 20.63
N HIS A 51 0.42 -0.12 19.35
CA HIS A 51 -0.05 1.16 18.84
C HIS A 51 -1.24 1.71 19.64
N SER A 52 -2.26 0.88 19.91
CA SER A 52 -3.43 1.28 20.71
C SER A 52 -3.02 1.75 22.12
N LEU A 53 -2.07 1.04 22.75
CA LEU A 53 -1.50 1.42 24.04
C LEU A 53 -0.74 2.74 23.96
N LYS A 54 0.04 2.97 22.90
CA LYS A 54 0.76 4.24 22.69
C LYS A 54 -0.19 5.43 22.54
N VAL A 55 -1.28 5.27 21.79
CA VAL A 55 -2.29 6.31 21.64
C VAL A 55 -2.90 6.63 23.00
N GLY A 56 -3.31 5.61 23.76
CA GLY A 56 -3.82 5.76 25.12
C GLY A 56 -2.84 6.47 26.04
N LEU A 57 -1.57 6.05 26.06
CA LEU A 57 -0.50 6.66 26.83
C LEU A 57 -0.27 8.12 26.44
N THR A 58 -0.32 8.45 25.15
CA THR A 58 -0.10 9.83 24.69
C THR A 58 -1.25 10.73 25.11
N VAL A 59 -2.49 10.26 24.99
CA VAL A 59 -3.67 10.99 25.45
C VAL A 59 -3.62 11.21 26.96
N THR A 60 -3.23 10.21 27.75
CA THR A 60 -3.11 10.36 29.20
C THR A 60 -1.97 11.30 29.58
N LEU A 61 -0.80 11.20 28.93
CA LEU A 61 0.32 12.12 29.16
C LEU A 61 -0.07 13.57 28.87
N VAL A 62 -0.66 13.83 27.69
CA VAL A 62 -1.11 15.18 27.32
C VAL A 62 -2.19 15.68 28.28
N SER A 63 -3.10 14.81 28.73
CA SER A 63 -4.11 15.16 29.75
C SER A 63 -3.49 15.47 31.11
N LEU A 64 -2.48 14.71 31.55
CA LEU A 64 -1.77 14.93 32.82
C LEU A 64 -0.97 16.23 32.80
N LEU A 65 -0.35 16.58 31.66
CA LEU A 65 0.34 17.86 31.50
C LEU A 65 -0.59 19.06 31.75
N TYR A 66 -1.90 18.92 31.50
CA TYR A 66 -2.87 19.99 31.81
C TYR A 66 -3.19 20.14 33.29
N TYR A 67 -3.04 19.09 34.09
CA TYR A 67 -3.23 19.18 35.54
C TYR A 67 -2.03 19.81 36.25
N LEU A 68 -0.92 20.06 35.55
CA LEU A 68 0.19 20.84 36.09
C LEU A 68 -0.21 22.32 36.16
N GLN A 69 -0.26 22.84 37.38
CA GLN A 69 -0.71 24.20 37.76
C GLN A 69 -0.22 25.36 36.88
N PRO A 70 1.05 25.42 36.41
CA PRO A 70 1.50 26.49 35.50
C PRO A 70 0.91 26.43 34.08
N LEU A 71 0.51 25.24 33.60
CA LEU A 71 -0.11 25.07 32.28
C LEU A 71 -1.62 25.26 32.34
N TYR A 72 -2.26 24.83 33.44
CA TYR A 72 -3.70 25.04 33.67
C TYR A 72 -4.08 26.53 33.66
N ASN A 73 -3.34 27.36 34.40
CA ASN A 73 -3.62 28.78 34.55
C ASN A 73 -3.44 29.59 33.24
N ASN A 74 -2.60 29.11 32.32
CA ASN A 74 -2.29 29.83 31.08
C ASN A 74 -3.03 29.28 29.85
N LEU A 75 -3.53 28.04 29.88
CA LEU A 75 -4.02 27.33 28.68
C LEU A 75 -5.46 26.79 28.79
N GLY A 76 -6.14 26.94 29.93
CA GLY A 76 -7.47 26.42 30.27
C GLY A 76 -8.36 25.93 29.11
N ALA A 77 -9.05 26.83 28.39
CA ALA A 77 -9.97 26.45 27.29
C ALA A 77 -9.26 25.94 26.02
N SER A 78 -7.97 26.22 25.86
CA SER A 78 -7.14 25.76 24.74
C SER A 78 -6.66 24.31 24.91
N ALA A 79 -6.89 23.70 26.08
CA ALA A 79 -6.43 22.35 26.39
C ALA A 79 -7.04 21.26 25.50
N MET A 80 -8.31 21.44 25.14
CA MET A 80 -9.01 20.54 24.21
C MET A 80 -8.27 20.40 22.88
N TRP A 81 -7.54 21.43 22.44
CA TRP A 81 -6.82 21.41 21.18
C TRP A 81 -5.63 20.45 21.17
N ALA A 82 -4.93 20.23 22.28
CA ALA A 82 -3.85 19.23 22.29
C ALA A 82 -4.39 17.81 22.30
N VAL A 83 -5.42 17.52 23.08
CA VAL A 83 -6.04 16.17 23.09
C VAL A 83 -6.61 15.85 21.70
N MET A 84 -7.33 16.80 21.09
CA MET A 84 -7.79 16.69 19.70
C MET A 84 -6.63 16.61 18.71
N THR A 85 -5.47 17.19 19.02
CA THR A 85 -4.27 17.02 18.19
C THR A 85 -3.83 15.57 18.21
N VAL A 86 -3.58 15.01 19.40
CA VAL A 86 -3.13 13.62 19.56
C VAL A 86 -4.07 12.66 18.84
N VAL A 87 -5.38 12.73 19.12
CA VAL A 87 -6.36 11.80 18.54
C VAL A 87 -6.38 11.84 17.01
N VAL A 88 -6.12 12.99 16.40
CA VAL A 88 -6.25 13.17 14.96
C VAL A 88 -4.92 12.95 14.22
N VAL A 89 -3.79 13.29 14.83
CA VAL A 89 -2.46 13.19 14.20
C VAL A 89 -1.76 11.86 14.44
N PHE A 90 -2.08 11.15 15.52
CA PHE A 90 -1.44 9.88 15.85
C PHE A 90 -1.89 8.82 14.84
N GLU A 91 -0.94 8.35 14.04
CA GLU A 91 -1.13 7.35 12.99
C GLU A 91 -0.40 6.05 13.33
N PHE A 92 -0.75 4.99 12.60
CA PHE A 92 -0.18 3.66 12.86
C PHE A 92 1.35 3.64 12.71
N SER A 93 1.86 4.30 11.67
CA SER A 93 3.29 4.43 11.38
C SER A 93 3.87 5.77 11.84
N VAL A 94 5.18 5.77 12.10
CA VAL A 94 5.93 6.99 12.46
C VAL A 94 5.84 8.03 11.33
N GLY A 95 6.01 7.61 10.07
CA GLY A 95 5.90 8.48 8.91
C GLY A 95 4.52 9.14 8.78
N GLY A 96 3.44 8.39 9.07
CA GLY A 96 2.08 8.93 9.09
C GLY A 96 1.90 10.00 10.15
N THR A 97 2.40 9.76 11.35
CA THR A 97 2.31 10.72 12.46
C THR A 97 3.12 11.98 12.15
N ILE A 98 4.34 11.85 11.64
CA ILE A 98 5.18 12.98 11.22
C ILE A 98 4.48 13.79 10.13
N GLY A 99 4.01 13.12 9.07
CA GLY A 99 3.31 13.76 7.97
C GLY A 99 2.06 14.52 8.42
N LYS A 100 1.23 13.93 9.29
CA LYS A 100 0.07 14.62 9.88
C LYS A 100 0.45 15.77 10.80
N CYS A 101 1.47 15.61 11.65
CA CYS A 101 1.93 16.68 12.54
C CYS A 101 2.43 17.89 11.74
N LEU A 102 3.25 17.66 10.70
CA LEU A 102 3.74 18.71 9.81
C LEU A 102 2.60 19.37 9.03
N ASN A 103 1.69 18.56 8.45
CA ASN A 103 0.52 19.06 7.76
C ASN A 103 -0.37 19.91 8.67
N ARG A 104 -0.58 19.50 9.93
CA ARG A 104 -1.33 20.28 10.93
C ARG A 104 -0.64 21.60 11.22
N GLY A 105 0.66 21.57 11.54
CA GLY A 105 1.43 22.76 11.86
C GLY A 105 1.41 23.80 10.73
N LEU A 106 1.74 23.36 9.50
CA LEU A 106 1.74 24.22 8.32
C LEU A 106 0.34 24.76 7.99
N ALA A 107 -0.69 23.90 8.02
CA ALA A 107 -2.06 24.31 7.76
C ALA A 107 -2.58 25.32 8.78
N THR A 108 -2.34 25.09 10.08
CA THR A 108 -2.76 25.99 11.14
C THR A 108 -2.04 27.33 11.05
N LEU A 109 -0.73 27.34 10.78
CA LEU A 109 0.04 28.58 10.62
C LEU A 109 -0.45 29.40 9.42
N ALA A 110 -0.60 28.75 8.25
CA ALA A 110 -1.08 29.40 7.04
C ALA A 110 -2.52 29.91 7.20
N ALA A 111 -3.39 29.11 7.80
CA ALA A 111 -4.78 29.50 8.06
C ALA A 111 -4.88 30.65 9.06
N ALA A 112 -4.09 30.64 10.13
CA ALA A 112 -4.08 31.72 11.12
C ALA A 112 -3.56 33.02 10.50
N ALA A 113 -2.48 32.96 9.70
CA ALA A 113 -1.94 34.15 9.02
C ALA A 113 -2.96 34.75 8.04
N LEU A 114 -3.61 33.92 7.23
CA LEU A 114 -4.64 34.38 6.30
C LEU A 114 -5.91 34.88 7.01
N ALA A 115 -6.30 34.26 8.13
CA ALA A 115 -7.45 34.71 8.92
C ALA A 115 -7.19 36.08 9.57
N LEU A 116 -5.96 36.33 10.05
CA LEU A 116 -5.57 37.65 10.53
C LEU A 116 -5.61 38.69 9.42
N GLY A 117 -5.17 38.34 8.20
CA GLY A 117 -5.30 39.20 7.02
C GLY A 117 -6.76 39.50 6.67
N ALA A 118 -7.64 38.49 6.68
CA ALA A 118 -9.06 38.65 6.43
C ALA A 118 -9.74 39.58 7.46
N ASN A 119 -9.40 39.42 8.75
CA ASN A 119 -9.88 40.32 9.81
C ASN A 119 -9.35 41.75 9.65
N HIS A 120 -8.09 41.92 9.24
CA HIS A 120 -7.55 43.26 8.98
C HIS A 120 -8.28 43.95 7.82
N LEU A 121 -8.59 43.22 6.76
CA LEU A 121 -9.33 43.72 5.59
C LEU A 121 -10.80 44.02 5.92
N SER A 122 -11.44 43.23 6.79
CA SER A 122 -12.82 43.49 7.20
C SER A 122 -12.95 44.76 8.04
N ILE A 123 -11.98 45.03 8.92
CA ILE A 123 -11.92 46.27 9.70
C ILE A 123 -11.74 47.49 8.77
N LEU A 124 -10.88 47.39 7.75
CA LEU A 124 -10.68 48.44 6.75
C LEU A 124 -11.94 48.71 5.93
N SER A 125 -12.80 47.70 5.73
CA SER A 125 -14.05 47.85 5.00
C SER A 125 -15.06 48.77 5.69
N GLY A 126 -14.92 49.03 7.00
CA GLY A 126 -15.72 49.97 7.78
C GLY A 126 -17.20 49.59 7.98
N GLY A 127 -17.79 50.06 9.08
CA GLY A 127 -19.24 49.99 9.35
C GLY A 127 -19.77 48.59 9.75
N GLY A 128 -21.08 48.40 9.67
CA GLY A 128 -21.77 47.12 9.98
C GLY A 128 -21.53 45.99 8.97
N ASN A 129 -20.61 46.18 8.02
CA ASN A 129 -20.33 45.25 6.92
C ASN A 129 -19.24 44.21 7.26
N GLU A 130 -18.52 44.39 8.37
CA GLU A 130 -17.48 43.48 8.86
C GLU A 130 -17.87 41.99 8.86
N PRO A 131 -19.03 41.56 9.41
CA PRO A 131 -19.43 40.15 9.42
C PRO A 131 -19.72 39.61 8.01
N TYR A 132 -20.21 40.44 7.09
CA TYR A 132 -20.48 40.03 5.71
C TYR A 132 -19.17 39.80 4.94
N VAL A 133 -18.17 40.66 5.14
CA VAL A 133 -16.84 40.53 4.51
C VAL A 133 -16.12 39.28 5.02
N ILE A 134 -16.13 39.04 6.34
CA ILE A 134 -15.55 37.81 6.92
C ILE A 134 -16.29 36.57 6.41
N GLY A 135 -17.63 36.61 6.36
CA GLY A 135 -18.44 35.53 5.81
C GLY A 135 -18.08 35.20 4.36
N LEU A 136 -17.86 36.22 3.52
CA LEU A 136 -17.41 36.05 2.14
C LEU A 136 -16.04 35.38 2.07
N PHE A 137 -15.07 35.82 2.87
CA PHE A 137 -13.74 35.19 2.90
C PHE A 137 -13.79 33.74 3.34
N VAL A 138 -14.56 33.41 4.39
CA VAL A 138 -14.77 32.01 4.83
C VAL A 138 -15.40 31.18 3.73
N PHE A 139 -16.41 31.71 3.04
CA PHE A 139 -17.06 31.02 1.93
C PHE A 139 -16.08 30.73 0.77
N VAL A 140 -15.39 31.76 0.27
CA VAL A 140 -14.44 31.64 -0.84
C VAL A 140 -13.32 30.66 -0.48
N GLN A 141 -12.77 30.79 0.73
CA GLN A 141 -11.72 29.91 1.23
C GLN A 141 -12.20 28.46 1.34
N ALA A 142 -13.39 28.22 1.89
CA ALA A 142 -13.94 26.88 2.04
C ALA A 142 -14.21 26.22 0.68
N VAL A 143 -14.75 26.96 -0.29
CA VAL A 143 -14.97 26.48 -1.67
C VAL A 143 -13.65 26.15 -2.33
N ALA A 144 -12.66 27.06 -2.31
CA ALA A 144 -11.36 26.85 -2.93
C ALA A 144 -10.65 25.61 -2.35
N MET A 145 -10.57 25.50 -1.03
CA MET A 145 -9.89 24.38 -0.38
C MET A 145 -10.63 23.07 -0.55
N SER A 146 -11.97 23.08 -0.59
CA SER A 146 -12.77 21.89 -0.89
C SER A 146 -12.57 21.43 -2.33
N PHE A 147 -12.47 22.37 -3.28
CA PHE A 147 -12.19 22.06 -4.67
C PHE A 147 -10.78 21.45 -4.85
N VAL A 148 -9.77 22.04 -4.20
CA VAL A 148 -8.38 21.53 -4.26
C VAL A 148 -8.27 20.09 -3.75
N ARG A 149 -9.15 19.66 -2.83
CA ARG A 149 -9.17 18.27 -2.32
C ARG A 149 -9.61 17.23 -3.35
N PHE A 150 -10.23 17.62 -4.46
CA PHE A 150 -10.57 16.68 -5.53
C PHE A 150 -9.36 16.24 -6.36
N PHE A 151 -8.25 16.98 -6.32
CA PHE A 151 -7.02 16.56 -7.01
C PHE A 151 -6.38 15.37 -6.29
N PRO A 152 -6.26 14.19 -6.93
CA PRO A 152 -5.80 12.96 -6.26
C PRO A 152 -4.41 13.10 -5.63
N LYS A 153 -3.50 13.80 -6.30
CA LYS A 153 -2.13 14.06 -5.81
C LYS A 153 -2.12 14.89 -4.52
N VAL A 154 -3.01 15.88 -4.41
CA VAL A 154 -3.13 16.71 -3.20
C VAL A 154 -3.84 15.91 -2.11
N LYS A 155 -4.91 15.19 -2.45
CA LYS A 155 -5.67 14.37 -1.51
C LYS A 155 -4.79 13.32 -0.83
N ALA A 156 -3.96 12.62 -1.58
CA ALA A 156 -3.09 11.57 -1.05
C ALA A 156 -2.10 12.07 0.02
N LYS A 157 -1.62 13.32 -0.08
CA LYS A 157 -0.55 13.83 0.78
C LYS A 157 -1.01 14.89 1.78
N TYR A 158 -2.02 15.69 1.44
CA TYR A 158 -2.38 16.91 2.16
C TYR A 158 -3.86 16.99 2.54
N ASP A 159 -4.71 15.99 2.27
CA ASP A 159 -6.16 16.06 2.58
C ASP A 159 -6.43 16.47 4.03
N TYR A 160 -5.68 15.89 4.97
CA TYR A 160 -5.74 16.26 6.38
C TYR A 160 -5.38 17.73 6.63
N GLY A 161 -4.29 18.22 6.02
CA GLY A 161 -3.88 19.62 6.12
C GLY A 161 -4.93 20.57 5.56
N MET A 162 -5.55 20.23 4.43
CA MET A 162 -6.63 21.02 3.83
C MET A 162 -7.84 21.14 4.76
N LEU A 163 -8.24 20.04 5.41
CA LEU A 163 -9.32 20.03 6.40
C LEU A 163 -8.99 20.91 7.61
N ILE A 164 -7.78 20.78 8.16
CA ILE A 164 -7.32 21.61 9.28
C ILE A 164 -7.24 23.07 8.88
N PHE A 165 -6.83 23.37 7.65
CA PHE A 165 -6.78 24.74 7.14
C PHE A 165 -8.18 25.35 7.10
N ILE A 166 -9.16 24.68 6.49
CA ILE A 166 -10.56 25.15 6.45
C ILE A 166 -11.11 25.38 7.86
N LEU A 167 -10.90 24.39 8.75
CA LEU A 167 -11.38 24.46 10.13
C LEU A 167 -10.73 25.62 10.88
N THR A 168 -9.41 25.76 10.78
CA THR A 168 -8.66 26.79 11.51
C THR A 168 -9.01 28.19 11.00
N PHE A 169 -9.03 28.39 9.68
CA PHE A 169 -9.37 29.68 9.08
C PHE A 169 -10.79 30.08 9.50
N SER A 170 -11.77 29.19 9.35
CA SER A 170 -13.16 29.46 9.75
C SER A 170 -13.26 29.81 11.22
N LEU A 171 -12.63 29.03 12.11
CA LEU A 171 -12.71 29.27 13.55
C LEU A 171 -12.01 30.56 13.98
N VAL A 172 -10.83 30.89 13.41
CA VAL A 172 -10.09 32.10 13.77
C VAL A 172 -10.79 33.34 13.23
N SER A 173 -11.29 33.32 11.99
CA SER A 173 -12.03 34.43 11.39
C SER A 173 -13.35 34.70 12.13
N ILE A 174 -14.15 33.66 12.44
CA ILE A 174 -15.41 33.83 13.19
C ILE A 174 -15.17 34.24 14.65
N SER A 175 -14.12 33.71 15.30
CA SER A 175 -13.78 34.12 16.67
C SER A 175 -13.28 35.57 16.71
N GLY A 176 -12.69 36.04 15.61
CA GLY A 176 -12.24 37.43 15.45
C GLY A 176 -13.36 38.45 15.65
N LEU A 177 -14.56 38.13 15.18
CA LEU A 177 -15.76 38.97 15.34
C LEU A 177 -16.24 39.11 16.80
N ARG A 178 -15.85 38.19 17.70
CA ARG A 178 -16.40 38.10 19.07
C ARG A 178 -15.41 38.53 20.16
N MET A 179 -14.12 38.58 19.86
CA MET A 179 -13.07 38.70 20.88
C MET A 179 -12.01 39.72 20.45
N ASN A 180 -11.85 40.81 21.23
CA ASN A 180 -10.80 41.82 21.03
C ASN A 180 -9.36 41.26 21.20
N GLU A 181 -9.18 40.00 21.58
CA GLU A 181 -7.88 39.35 21.84
C GLU A 181 -7.60 38.13 20.93
N VAL A 182 -7.89 38.24 19.63
CA VAL A 182 -7.69 37.17 18.63
C VAL A 182 -6.27 36.59 18.64
N ILE A 183 -5.26 37.46 18.83
CA ILE A 183 -3.85 37.08 18.81
C ILE A 183 -3.49 36.19 20.00
N LYS A 184 -3.94 36.54 21.22
CA LYS A 184 -3.68 35.73 22.42
C LYS A 184 -4.34 34.36 22.32
N LEU A 185 -5.58 34.31 21.81
CA LEU A 185 -6.30 33.05 21.60
C LEU A 185 -5.61 32.16 20.54
N ALA A 186 -5.14 32.75 19.44
CA ALA A 186 -4.43 32.02 18.39
C ALA A 186 -3.07 31.49 18.87
N GLN A 187 -2.31 32.30 19.63
CA GLN A 187 -1.04 31.89 20.23
C GLN A 187 -1.23 30.72 21.20
N ALA A 188 -2.24 30.79 22.09
CA ALA A 188 -2.53 29.70 23.02
C ALA A 188 -2.86 28.39 22.30
N ARG A 189 -3.61 28.44 21.19
CA ARG A 189 -3.92 27.25 20.37
C ARG A 189 -2.70 26.69 19.65
N LEU A 190 -1.84 27.56 19.11
CA LEU A 190 -0.61 27.12 18.46
C LEU A 190 0.30 26.40 19.46
N VAL A 191 0.49 26.97 20.65
CA VAL A 191 1.31 26.35 21.71
C VAL A 191 0.75 24.99 22.14
N THR A 192 -0.56 24.86 22.36
CA THR A 192 -1.14 23.56 22.74
C THR A 192 -1.07 22.53 21.61
N ILE A 193 -1.22 22.94 20.34
CA ILE A 193 -1.02 22.04 19.19
C ILE A 193 0.43 21.56 19.14
N VAL A 194 1.41 22.45 19.36
CA VAL A 194 2.84 22.08 19.37
C VAL A 194 3.13 21.08 20.49
N ILE A 195 2.63 21.31 21.72
CA ILE A 195 2.79 20.37 22.85
C ILE A 195 2.17 19.01 22.54
N GLY A 196 0.95 19.00 21.96
CA GLY A 196 0.28 17.75 21.58
C GLY A 196 1.05 16.99 20.49
N ALA A 197 1.52 17.70 19.46
CA ALA A 197 2.29 17.12 18.37
C ALA A 197 3.66 16.62 18.84
N SER A 198 4.38 17.38 19.67
CA SER A 198 5.70 16.97 20.19
C SER A 198 5.59 15.73 21.07
N THR A 199 4.58 15.66 21.94
CA THR A 199 4.34 14.50 22.79
C THR A 199 3.99 13.26 21.96
N CYS A 200 3.15 13.44 20.93
CA CYS A 200 2.80 12.38 19.99
C CYS A 200 4.02 11.84 19.24
N LEU A 201 4.87 12.73 18.70
CA LEU A 201 6.11 12.34 18.02
C LEU A 201 7.08 11.63 18.95
N ALA A 202 7.26 12.14 20.17
CA ALA A 202 8.13 11.50 21.17
C ALA A 202 7.67 10.06 21.46
N VAL A 203 6.39 9.84 21.73
CA VAL A 203 5.86 8.51 22.00
C VAL A 203 5.95 7.60 20.77
N CYS A 204 5.63 8.09 19.58
CA CYS A 204 5.71 7.32 18.33
C CYS A 204 7.12 6.80 18.03
N ILE A 205 8.13 7.66 18.23
CA ILE A 205 9.52 7.36 17.88
C ILE A 205 10.20 6.54 18.99
N LEU A 206 9.97 6.86 20.26
CA LEU A 206 10.68 6.24 21.39
C LEU A 206 10.09 4.89 21.82
N ILE A 207 8.77 4.71 21.72
CA ILE A 207 8.12 3.47 22.16
C ILE A 207 7.87 2.60 20.93
N TYR A 208 8.72 1.59 20.71
CA TYR A 208 8.56 0.54 19.67
C TYR A 208 8.12 1.08 18.29
N PRO A 209 8.96 1.84 17.57
CA PRO A 209 8.55 2.52 16.34
C PRO A 209 8.05 1.55 15.28
N VAL A 210 7.00 1.95 14.55
CA VAL A 210 6.44 1.20 13.43
C VAL A 210 6.72 1.98 12.15
N TRP A 211 7.50 1.39 11.25
CA TRP A 211 8.00 2.03 10.03
C TRP A 211 7.23 1.55 8.81
N ALA A 212 6.60 2.48 8.09
CA ALA A 212 5.91 2.20 6.83
C ALA A 212 6.90 1.82 5.71
N GLY A 213 8.13 2.34 5.75
CA GLY A 213 9.17 1.98 4.80
C GLY A 213 9.59 0.51 4.87
N GLU A 214 9.72 -0.01 6.09
CA GLU A 214 9.99 -1.44 6.35
C GLU A 214 8.81 -2.31 5.91
N ASP A 215 7.58 -1.90 6.21
CA ASP A 215 6.39 -2.62 5.74
C ASP A 215 6.31 -2.65 4.21
N LEU A 216 6.63 -1.53 3.52
CA LEU A 216 6.68 -1.48 2.05
C LEU A 216 7.76 -2.41 1.49
N HIS A 217 8.94 -2.39 2.09
CA HIS A 217 10.08 -3.19 1.68
C HIS A 217 9.76 -4.68 1.70
N ASN A 218 9.29 -5.17 2.85
CA ASN A 218 8.87 -6.56 3.04
C ASN A 218 7.69 -6.91 2.14
N TYR A 219 6.77 -5.97 1.92
CA TYR A 219 5.63 -6.19 1.05
C TYR A 219 6.02 -6.39 -0.42
N VAL A 220 6.92 -5.56 -0.94
CA VAL A 220 7.41 -5.70 -2.33
C VAL A 220 8.19 -6.99 -2.50
N ALA A 221 9.11 -7.31 -1.58
CA ALA A 221 9.85 -8.58 -1.62
C ALA A 221 8.91 -9.79 -1.60
N LYS A 222 7.90 -9.76 -0.71
CA LYS A 222 6.89 -10.81 -0.61
C LYS A 222 6.09 -10.99 -1.89
N ASN A 223 5.68 -9.91 -2.55
CA ASN A 223 4.92 -10.00 -3.81
C ASN A 223 5.75 -10.68 -4.92
N ILE A 224 7.04 -10.34 -5.03
CA ILE A 224 7.95 -10.99 -6.00
C ILE A 224 8.13 -12.47 -5.65
N SER A 225 8.35 -12.79 -4.37
CA SER A 225 8.47 -14.18 -3.89
C SER A 225 7.19 -14.99 -4.15
N GLN A 226 6.01 -14.40 -3.93
CA GLN A 226 4.72 -15.02 -4.24
C GLN A 226 4.57 -15.31 -5.73
N LEU A 227 5.08 -14.44 -6.60
CA LEU A 227 5.12 -14.70 -8.04
C LEU A 227 6.01 -15.90 -8.38
N GLY A 228 7.19 -16.00 -7.74
CA GLY A 228 8.04 -17.18 -7.87
C GLY A 228 7.36 -18.47 -7.38
N ASN A 229 6.65 -18.41 -6.26
CA ASN A 229 5.91 -19.56 -5.71
C ASN A 229 4.72 -19.97 -6.59
N PHE A 230 4.09 -19.01 -7.27
CA PHE A 230 3.06 -19.28 -8.27
C PHE A 230 3.64 -20.10 -9.44
N LEU A 231 4.80 -19.69 -9.98
CA LEU A 231 5.46 -20.45 -11.06
C LEU A 231 5.87 -21.86 -10.64
N GLU A 232 6.29 -22.04 -9.39
CA GLU A 232 6.62 -23.36 -8.83
C GLU A 232 5.41 -24.30 -8.83
N GLY A 233 4.27 -23.84 -8.33
CA GLY A 233 3.05 -24.65 -8.27
C GLY A 233 2.47 -25.02 -9.65
N HIS A 234 2.77 -24.25 -10.69
CA HIS A 234 2.30 -24.51 -12.05
C HIS A 234 3.22 -25.44 -12.86
N MET A 235 4.53 -25.39 -12.62
CA MET A 235 5.50 -26.30 -13.26
C MET A 235 5.21 -27.76 -12.91
N ASP A 236 4.86 -28.06 -11.65
CA ASP A 236 4.58 -29.42 -11.20
C ASP A 236 3.34 -30.04 -11.86
N GLN A 237 2.39 -29.22 -12.34
CA GLN A 237 1.15 -29.68 -12.97
C GLN A 237 1.27 -29.81 -14.49
N CYS A 238 2.05 -28.93 -15.14
CA CYS A 238 2.18 -28.90 -16.59
C CYS A 238 2.95 -30.12 -17.14
N PHE A 239 3.81 -30.74 -16.33
CA PHE A 239 4.76 -31.78 -16.77
C PHE A 239 4.64 -33.13 -16.02
N GLN A 240 3.63 -33.33 -15.17
CA GLN A 240 3.41 -34.64 -14.52
C GLN A 240 2.89 -35.69 -15.52
N THR A 241 3.72 -36.69 -15.81
CA THR A 241 3.30 -37.98 -16.38
C THR A 241 2.50 -38.76 -15.34
N SER A 242 1.29 -39.15 -15.71
CA SER A 242 0.32 -39.96 -14.94
C SER A 242 0.92 -40.84 -13.82
N CYS A 243 0.62 -40.52 -12.56
CA CYS A 243 0.23 -41.48 -11.52
C CYS A 243 -0.14 -40.71 -10.23
N ASP A 244 -1.43 -40.75 -9.89
CA ASP A 244 -2.01 -40.44 -8.58
C ASP A 244 -1.41 -39.29 -7.75
N ALA A 245 -1.83 -38.06 -8.09
CA ALA A 245 -2.33 -37.12 -7.09
C ALA A 245 -3.06 -36.00 -7.82
N ARG A 246 -4.35 -35.84 -7.53
CA ARG A 246 -5.08 -34.61 -7.83
C ARG A 246 -4.46 -33.50 -6.96
N ILE A 247 -3.33 -32.93 -7.39
CA ILE A 247 -2.79 -31.71 -6.80
C ILE A 247 -3.78 -30.62 -7.22
N GLU A 248 -4.86 -30.50 -6.47
CA GLU A 248 -5.72 -29.32 -6.46
C GLU A 248 -4.78 -28.12 -6.44
N ILE A 249 -4.85 -27.23 -7.45
CA ILE A 249 -4.21 -25.91 -7.36
C ILE A 249 -4.64 -25.38 -6.00
N THR A 250 -3.69 -25.33 -5.06
CA THR A 250 -4.05 -25.09 -3.68
C THR A 250 -4.63 -23.68 -3.72
N LYS A 251 -5.92 -23.51 -3.39
CA LYS A 251 -6.62 -22.21 -3.27
C LYS A 251 -5.73 -21.00 -2.88
N PRO A 252 -4.71 -21.13 -2.02
CA PRO A 252 -3.67 -20.12 -1.79
C PRO A 252 -2.91 -19.57 -3.02
N SER A 253 -2.56 -20.36 -4.04
CA SER A 253 -1.74 -19.87 -5.18
C SER A 253 -2.49 -18.82 -6.01
N ILE A 254 -3.76 -19.10 -6.35
CA ILE A 254 -4.65 -18.17 -7.06
C ILE A 254 -5.00 -16.97 -6.17
N SER A 255 -5.23 -17.19 -4.87
CA SER A 255 -5.50 -16.08 -3.94
C SER A 255 -4.30 -15.14 -3.82
N ASN A 256 -3.08 -15.67 -3.87
CA ASN A 256 -1.85 -14.88 -3.83
C ASN A 256 -1.73 -14.01 -5.09
N LEU A 257 -1.98 -14.56 -6.28
CA LEU A 257 -1.95 -13.78 -7.52
C LEU A 257 -3.02 -12.68 -7.53
N ASN A 258 -4.25 -12.99 -7.11
CA ASN A 258 -5.33 -12.00 -6.99
C ASN A 258 -5.00 -10.90 -5.97
N SER A 259 -4.33 -11.23 -4.86
CA SER A 259 -3.91 -10.23 -3.88
C SER A 259 -2.85 -9.25 -4.43
N ILE A 260 -2.00 -9.72 -5.35
CA ILE A 260 -1.03 -8.88 -6.06
C ILE A 260 -1.77 -7.99 -7.08
N LEU A 261 -2.75 -8.52 -7.81
CA LEU A 261 -3.47 -7.81 -8.86
C LEU A 261 -4.42 -6.73 -8.32
N VAL A 262 -5.21 -7.05 -7.29
CA VAL A 262 -6.34 -6.21 -6.84
C VAL A 262 -5.95 -5.28 -5.69
N ASP A 263 -5.20 -5.77 -4.69
CA ASP A 263 -5.04 -5.06 -3.40
C ASP A 263 -3.68 -4.36 -3.25
N SER A 264 -2.73 -4.58 -4.14
CA SER A 264 -1.34 -4.12 -3.94
C SER A 264 -1.14 -2.62 -4.17
N LYS A 265 -1.75 -2.04 -5.22
CA LYS A 265 -1.42 -0.68 -5.69
C LYS A 265 -1.71 0.39 -4.65
N GLY A 266 -2.94 0.42 -4.13
CA GLY A 266 -3.33 1.42 -3.14
C GLY A 266 -2.50 1.31 -1.86
N ARG A 267 -2.17 0.07 -1.44
CA ARG A 267 -1.34 -0.18 -0.26
C ARG A 267 0.11 0.27 -0.48
N GLU A 268 0.73 -0.06 -1.60
CA GLU A 268 2.09 0.36 -1.95
C GLU A 268 2.22 1.88 -2.02
N GLU A 269 1.31 2.55 -2.72
CA GLU A 269 1.29 4.01 -2.84
C GLU A 269 1.12 4.68 -1.48
N THR A 270 0.23 4.15 -0.64
CA THR A 270 0.03 4.66 0.73
C THR A 270 1.29 4.50 1.57
N LEU A 271 1.89 3.30 1.60
CA LEU A 271 3.10 3.03 2.37
C LEU A 271 4.29 3.87 1.88
N ALA A 272 4.47 4.02 0.57
CA ALA A 272 5.54 4.84 0.00
C ALA A 272 5.39 6.34 0.35
N ASN A 273 4.15 6.85 0.35
CA ASN A 273 3.87 8.21 0.78
C ASN A 273 4.18 8.42 2.27
N LEU A 274 3.84 7.45 3.13
CA LEU A 274 4.14 7.51 4.56
C LEU A 274 5.66 7.39 4.81
N ALA A 275 6.34 6.46 4.13
CA ALA A 275 7.77 6.25 4.22
C ALA A 275 8.59 7.49 3.81
N GLY A 276 8.07 8.31 2.89
CA GLY A 276 8.68 9.58 2.49
C GLY A 276 8.78 10.63 3.60
N TRP A 277 8.01 10.50 4.69
CA TRP A 277 8.08 11.37 5.87
C TRP A 277 8.99 10.84 6.97
N GLU A 278 9.50 9.62 6.84
CA GLU A 278 10.29 8.98 7.89
C GLU A 278 11.72 9.54 7.94
N PRO A 279 12.29 9.74 9.15
CA PRO A 279 13.73 9.91 9.29
C PRO A 279 14.46 8.63 8.84
N GLY A 280 15.78 8.73 8.63
CA GLY A 280 16.59 7.52 8.39
C GLY A 280 16.47 6.57 9.59
N HIS A 281 16.25 5.28 9.31
CA HIS A 281 16.03 4.25 10.33
C HIS A 281 16.53 2.89 9.84
N GLY A 282 16.99 2.04 10.78
CA GLY A 282 17.47 0.70 10.46
C GLY A 282 18.54 0.70 9.35
N GLN A 283 18.23 0.02 8.24
CA GLN A 283 19.09 -0.03 7.06
C GLN A 283 18.71 1.00 5.98
N PHE A 284 17.62 1.75 6.19
CA PHE A 284 17.13 2.77 5.26
C PHE A 284 17.77 4.11 5.56
N MET A 285 18.43 4.68 4.55
CA MET A 285 19.01 6.00 4.67
C MET A 285 17.94 7.10 4.59
N PHE A 286 18.29 8.30 5.07
CA PHE A 286 17.46 9.47 4.85
C PHE A 286 17.26 9.72 3.35
N ARG A 287 16.02 9.96 2.92
CA ARG A 287 15.61 10.06 1.50
C ARG A 287 15.89 8.80 0.67
N HIS A 288 15.62 7.63 1.25
CA HIS A 288 15.64 6.35 0.54
C HIS A 288 14.77 6.39 -0.74
N PRO A 289 15.13 5.68 -1.83
CA PRO A 289 14.44 5.71 -3.13
C PRO A 289 13.08 4.96 -3.12
N TRP A 290 12.12 5.39 -2.31
CA TRP A 290 10.79 4.76 -2.20
C TRP A 290 10.00 4.70 -3.52
N LYS A 291 10.26 5.61 -4.45
CA LYS A 291 9.65 5.59 -5.80
C LYS A 291 10.03 4.34 -6.60
N GLN A 292 11.22 3.81 -6.36
CA GLN A 292 11.69 2.61 -7.05
C GLN A 292 10.93 1.36 -6.60
N TYR A 293 10.49 1.31 -5.34
CA TYR A 293 9.59 0.25 -4.86
C TYR A 293 8.24 0.27 -5.57
N LEU A 294 7.71 1.46 -5.89
CA LEU A 294 6.47 1.57 -6.67
C LEU A 294 6.67 1.11 -8.13
N LYS A 295 7.83 1.42 -8.72
CA LYS A 295 8.21 0.93 -10.05
C LYS A 295 8.27 -0.60 -10.06
N ILE A 296 8.98 -1.20 -9.11
CA ILE A 296 9.07 -2.65 -8.94
C ILE A 296 7.67 -3.26 -8.73
N GLY A 297 6.86 -2.72 -7.82
CA GLY A 297 5.48 -3.18 -7.61
C GLY A 297 4.61 -3.10 -8.86
N SER A 298 4.78 -2.07 -9.68
CA SER A 298 4.08 -1.96 -10.98
C SER A 298 4.50 -3.03 -11.98
N LEU A 299 5.80 -3.34 -12.07
CA LEU A 299 6.33 -4.38 -12.94
C LEU A 299 5.92 -5.77 -12.45
N THR A 300 5.95 -6.02 -11.14
CA THR A 300 5.46 -7.27 -10.53
C THR A 300 3.98 -7.49 -10.84
N ARG A 301 3.14 -6.46 -10.77
CA ARG A 301 1.73 -6.54 -11.18
C ARG A 301 1.58 -6.84 -12.67
N GLN A 302 2.33 -6.16 -13.53
CA GLN A 302 2.29 -6.42 -14.98
C GLN A 302 2.68 -7.86 -15.29
N CYS A 303 3.72 -8.38 -14.62
CA CYS A 303 4.10 -9.78 -14.73
C CYS A 303 2.97 -10.71 -14.26
N ALA A 304 2.33 -10.40 -13.13
CA ALA A 304 1.18 -11.19 -12.65
C ALA A 304 0.00 -11.17 -13.64
N CYS A 305 -0.32 -10.03 -14.26
CA CYS A 305 -1.35 -9.94 -15.30
C CYS A 305 -1.00 -10.82 -16.52
N ARG A 306 0.26 -10.79 -16.96
CA ARG A 306 0.72 -11.61 -18.08
C ARG A 306 0.68 -13.10 -17.78
N LEU A 307 0.79 -13.49 -16.50
CA LEU A 307 0.75 -14.89 -16.06
C LEU A 307 -0.67 -15.40 -15.80
N GLU A 308 -1.68 -14.52 -15.70
CA GLU A 308 -3.07 -14.89 -15.47
C GLU A 308 -3.63 -15.90 -16.51
N PRO A 309 -3.36 -15.77 -17.82
CA PRO A 309 -3.82 -16.73 -18.82
C PRO A 309 -3.35 -18.16 -18.57
N ILE A 310 -2.15 -18.36 -17.98
CA ILE A 310 -1.60 -19.70 -17.67
C ILE A 310 -2.54 -20.47 -16.74
N ASN A 311 -3.15 -19.77 -15.78
CA ASN A 311 -4.13 -20.38 -14.89
C ASN A 311 -5.38 -20.84 -15.65
N GLY A 312 -5.80 -20.11 -16.70
CA GLY A 312 -6.87 -20.53 -17.61
C GLY A 312 -6.51 -21.81 -18.36
N PHE A 313 -5.33 -21.86 -18.99
CA PHE A 313 -4.86 -23.01 -19.76
C PHE A 313 -4.74 -24.29 -18.93
N LEU A 314 -4.28 -24.18 -17.68
CA LEU A 314 -4.12 -25.34 -16.80
C LEU A 314 -5.45 -25.87 -16.25
N ASN A 315 -6.42 -25.00 -15.97
CA ASN A 315 -7.76 -25.43 -15.54
C ASN A 315 -8.53 -26.17 -16.65
N SER A 316 -8.19 -25.93 -17.92
CA SER A 316 -8.77 -26.67 -19.05
C SER A 316 -8.20 -28.09 -19.24
N ASN A 317 -7.26 -28.55 -18.39
CA ASN A 317 -6.58 -29.86 -18.51
C ASN A 317 -6.02 -30.12 -19.93
N ILE A 318 -5.59 -29.07 -20.63
CA ILE A 318 -4.96 -29.23 -21.94
C ILE A 318 -3.57 -29.79 -21.68
N GLN A 319 -3.42 -31.09 -21.90
CA GLN A 319 -2.13 -31.76 -21.85
C GLN A 319 -1.30 -31.22 -23.03
N LEU A 320 -0.12 -30.66 -22.78
CA LEU A 320 0.76 -30.21 -23.88
C LEU A 320 1.12 -31.43 -24.73
N GLN A 321 0.44 -31.59 -25.87
CA GLN A 321 0.89 -32.44 -26.97
C GLN A 321 1.82 -31.61 -27.85
N ALA A 322 2.99 -31.30 -27.29
CA ALA A 322 4.02 -30.52 -27.95
C ALA A 322 5.26 -31.36 -28.22
N PRO A 323 6.06 -31.05 -29.27
CA PRO A 323 7.39 -31.62 -29.42
C PRO A 323 8.19 -31.50 -28.13
N GLN A 324 8.84 -32.59 -27.73
CA GLN A 324 9.53 -32.69 -26.44
C GLN A 324 10.56 -31.58 -26.23
N GLU A 325 11.19 -31.10 -27.31
CA GLU A 325 12.13 -29.97 -27.30
C GLU A 325 11.48 -28.65 -26.87
N ILE A 326 10.28 -28.34 -27.36
CA ILE A 326 9.55 -27.11 -27.00
C ILE A 326 9.11 -27.17 -25.54
N GLN A 327 8.64 -28.35 -25.09
CA GLN A 327 8.27 -28.58 -23.70
C GLN A 327 9.45 -28.37 -22.74
N CYS A 328 10.60 -28.97 -23.04
CA CYS A 328 11.81 -28.81 -22.23
C CYS A 328 12.25 -27.35 -22.17
N THR A 329 12.19 -26.62 -23.28
CA THR A 329 12.59 -25.20 -23.32
C THR A 329 11.62 -24.31 -22.52
N ILE A 330 10.30 -24.58 -22.60
CA ILE A 330 9.29 -23.89 -21.78
C ILE A 330 9.51 -24.19 -20.29
N GLN A 331 9.77 -25.44 -19.94
CA GLN A 331 10.05 -25.86 -18.57
C GLN A 331 11.29 -25.17 -18.00
N GLU A 332 12.36 -25.08 -18.81
CA GLU A 332 13.57 -24.35 -18.45
C GLU A 332 13.28 -22.87 -18.19
N ALA A 333 12.51 -22.21 -19.07
CA ALA A 333 12.11 -20.81 -18.90
C ALA A 333 11.29 -20.56 -17.62
N PHE A 334 10.38 -21.47 -17.25
CA PHE A 334 9.65 -21.43 -15.98
C PHE A 334 10.59 -21.59 -14.78
N SER A 335 11.46 -22.58 -14.83
CA SER A 335 12.39 -22.90 -13.74
C SER A 335 13.36 -21.75 -13.49
N GLU A 336 13.95 -21.18 -14.55
CA GLU A 336 14.87 -20.06 -14.44
C GLU A 336 14.16 -18.76 -14.05
N SER A 337 12.93 -18.50 -14.54
CA SER A 337 12.10 -17.38 -14.07
C SER A 337 11.81 -17.46 -12.57
N ARG A 338 11.42 -18.65 -12.08
CA ARG A 338 11.18 -18.89 -10.65
C ARG A 338 12.43 -18.59 -9.83
N LYS A 339 13.58 -19.14 -10.22
CA LYS A 339 14.84 -18.94 -9.50
C LYS A 339 15.23 -17.47 -9.50
N ALA A 340 15.15 -16.80 -10.66
CA ALA A 340 15.41 -15.37 -10.77
C ALA A 340 14.50 -14.55 -9.83
N LEU A 341 13.19 -14.78 -9.84
CA LEU A 341 12.25 -14.06 -8.97
C LEU A 341 12.52 -14.32 -7.48
N LYS A 342 12.82 -15.56 -7.07
CA LYS A 342 13.15 -15.88 -5.67
C LYS A 342 14.45 -15.21 -5.23
N GLU A 343 15.49 -15.22 -6.07
CA GLU A 343 16.76 -14.55 -5.79
C GLU A 343 16.61 -13.02 -5.75
N LEU A 344 15.80 -12.43 -6.63
CA LEU A 344 15.49 -11.00 -6.61
C LEU A 344 14.70 -10.61 -5.34
N ALA A 345 13.71 -11.40 -4.96
CA ALA A 345 12.95 -11.18 -3.72
C ALA A 345 13.86 -11.24 -2.49
N TRP A 346 14.75 -12.24 -2.45
CA TRP A 346 15.73 -12.40 -1.38
C TRP A 346 16.75 -11.26 -1.33
N ALA A 347 17.21 -10.79 -2.50
CA ALA A 347 18.13 -9.65 -2.61
C ALA A 347 17.48 -8.37 -2.07
N ILE A 348 16.19 -8.13 -2.35
CA ILE A 348 15.44 -7.05 -1.71
C ILE A 348 15.39 -7.30 -0.21
N GLU A 349 14.82 -8.41 0.25
CA GLU A 349 14.60 -8.71 1.69
C GLU A 349 15.87 -8.58 2.54
N THR A 350 17.03 -8.92 1.99
CA THR A 350 18.33 -8.86 2.68
C THR A 350 19.11 -7.57 2.42
N MET A 351 18.60 -6.66 1.58
CA MET A 351 19.31 -5.49 1.07
C MET A 351 20.71 -5.81 0.52
N THR A 352 20.79 -6.89 -0.26
CA THR A 352 22.03 -7.33 -0.92
C THR A 352 21.95 -7.13 -2.43
N LYS A 353 23.10 -6.92 -3.06
CA LYS A 353 23.16 -6.82 -4.54
C LYS A 353 22.61 -8.12 -5.16
N PRO A 354 21.76 -8.07 -6.20
CA PRO A 354 21.10 -9.24 -6.78
C PRO A 354 22.02 -10.04 -7.73
N SER A 355 23.30 -10.21 -7.39
CA SER A 355 24.30 -10.88 -8.24
C SER A 355 23.97 -12.34 -8.51
N SER A 356 23.23 -13.00 -7.62
CA SER A 356 22.78 -14.40 -7.79
C SER A 356 21.61 -14.55 -8.77
N ALA A 357 20.85 -13.49 -9.03
CA ALA A 357 19.76 -13.51 -10.02
C ALA A 357 20.28 -13.42 -11.47
N ASN A 358 21.40 -12.74 -11.68
CA ASN A 358 22.00 -12.52 -13.01
C ASN A 358 22.19 -13.78 -13.87
N PRO A 359 22.76 -14.90 -13.37
CA PRO A 359 22.89 -16.12 -14.19
C PRO A 359 21.52 -16.69 -14.60
N HIS A 360 20.52 -16.65 -13.72
CA HIS A 360 19.17 -17.10 -14.03
C HIS A 360 18.48 -16.21 -15.07
N ILE A 361 18.68 -14.89 -14.99
CA ILE A 361 18.17 -13.94 -16.00
C ILE A 361 18.84 -14.19 -17.37
N ALA A 362 20.14 -14.50 -17.40
CA ALA A 362 20.85 -14.82 -18.65
C ALA A 362 20.36 -16.14 -19.27
N ASN A 363 20.17 -17.19 -18.46
CA ASN A 363 19.61 -18.46 -18.91
C ASN A 363 18.18 -18.29 -19.42
N LEU A 364 17.38 -17.50 -18.71
CA LEU A 364 16.01 -17.18 -19.09
C LEU A 364 15.92 -16.49 -20.46
N LYS A 365 16.83 -15.55 -20.75
CA LYS A 365 16.94 -14.90 -22.08
C LYS A 365 17.25 -15.92 -23.17
N THR A 366 18.16 -16.84 -22.89
CA THR A 366 18.55 -17.90 -23.82
C THR A 366 17.37 -18.83 -24.11
N ALA A 367 16.65 -19.27 -23.07
CA ALA A 367 15.45 -20.08 -23.21
C ALA A 367 14.35 -19.37 -24.01
N SER A 368 14.13 -18.06 -23.78
CA SER A 368 13.17 -17.27 -24.55
C SER A 368 13.53 -17.16 -26.04
N ALA A 369 14.82 -16.95 -26.36
CA ALA A 369 15.30 -16.94 -27.73
C ALA A 369 15.07 -18.30 -28.41
N ASN A 370 15.36 -19.40 -27.71
CA ASN A 370 15.12 -20.75 -28.20
C ASN A 370 13.63 -21.03 -28.44
N ILE A 371 12.74 -20.62 -27.51
CA ILE A 371 11.28 -20.71 -27.70
C ILE A 371 10.87 -19.97 -28.98
N LYS A 372 11.38 -18.75 -29.20
CA LYS A 372 11.04 -17.95 -30.39
C LYS A 372 11.50 -18.61 -31.70
N ILE A 373 12.69 -19.22 -31.70
CA ILE A 373 13.22 -19.96 -32.85
C ILE A 373 12.37 -21.19 -33.14
N LEU A 374 12.08 -21.99 -32.09
CA LEU A 374 11.31 -23.23 -32.21
C LEU A 374 9.86 -22.98 -32.64
N LEU A 375 9.22 -21.92 -32.14
CA LEU A 375 7.91 -21.48 -32.61
C LEU A 375 7.93 -21.09 -34.09
N ARG A 376 8.99 -20.39 -34.53
CA ARG A 376 9.12 -20.00 -35.94
C ARG A 376 9.31 -21.21 -36.83
N SER A 377 10.05 -22.23 -36.40
CA SER A 377 10.18 -23.47 -37.17
C SER A 377 8.89 -24.30 -37.18
N SER A 378 8.14 -24.33 -36.08
CA SER A 378 6.90 -25.12 -36.00
C SER A 378 5.75 -24.51 -36.81
N ILE A 379 5.65 -23.17 -36.88
CA ILE A 379 4.64 -22.47 -37.68
C ILE A 379 4.82 -22.72 -39.20
N TRP A 380 6.02 -23.08 -39.64
CA TRP A 380 6.34 -23.33 -41.04
C TRP A 380 6.32 -24.83 -41.40
N GLY A 381 6.04 -25.71 -40.42
CA GLY A 381 5.83 -27.14 -40.62
C GLY A 381 4.34 -27.50 -40.68
N ASP A 382 3.98 -28.51 -41.47
CA ASP A 382 2.61 -28.93 -41.82
C ASP A 382 1.82 -29.64 -40.68
N GLU A 383 2.20 -29.45 -39.40
CA GLU A 383 1.63 -30.18 -38.26
C GLU A 383 0.54 -29.38 -37.52
N SER A 384 -0.70 -29.86 -37.64
CA SER A 384 -1.93 -29.28 -37.06
C SER A 384 -2.01 -29.29 -35.53
N ASP A 385 -1.13 -30.02 -34.83
CA ASP A 385 -1.12 -30.12 -33.36
C ASP A 385 -0.31 -28.99 -32.68
N SER A 386 0.33 -28.12 -33.46
CA SER A 386 1.22 -27.04 -32.97
C SER A 386 0.50 -25.77 -32.46
N LEU A 387 -0.81 -25.63 -32.70
CA LEU A 387 -1.58 -24.40 -32.40
C LEU A 387 -1.82 -24.15 -30.90
N GLN A 388 -1.90 -25.19 -30.08
CA GLN A 388 -2.23 -25.05 -28.65
C GLN A 388 -1.06 -24.51 -27.80
N ILE A 389 0.16 -24.55 -28.34
CA ILE A 389 1.39 -24.16 -27.63
C ILE A 389 1.70 -22.67 -27.82
N ILE A 390 1.23 -22.10 -28.94
CA ILE A 390 1.50 -20.70 -29.32
C ILE A 390 1.10 -19.73 -28.20
N PRO A 391 -0.09 -19.82 -27.58
CA PRO A 391 -0.47 -18.92 -26.50
C PRO A 391 0.41 -19.07 -25.25
N ILE A 392 0.76 -20.30 -24.88
CA ILE A 392 1.60 -20.58 -23.71
C ILE A 392 3.00 -20.02 -23.93
N ALA A 393 3.57 -20.26 -25.11
CA ALA A 393 4.90 -19.80 -25.46
C ALA A 393 4.96 -18.27 -25.63
N ALA A 394 3.91 -17.63 -26.15
CA ALA A 394 3.79 -16.17 -26.18
C ALA A 394 3.76 -15.58 -24.75
N VAL A 395 2.95 -16.16 -23.87
CA VAL A 395 2.91 -15.78 -22.45
C VAL A 395 4.26 -15.99 -21.77
N MET A 396 5.01 -17.04 -22.12
CA MET A 396 6.38 -17.24 -21.61
C MET A 396 7.33 -16.13 -22.03
N ILE A 397 7.29 -15.72 -23.30
CA ILE A 397 8.15 -14.64 -23.81
C ILE A 397 7.81 -13.33 -23.08
N ASP A 398 6.52 -13.06 -22.88
CA ASP A 398 6.05 -11.88 -22.13
C ASP A 398 6.44 -11.92 -20.64
N MET A 399 6.41 -13.10 -20.02
CA MET A 399 6.90 -13.33 -18.66
C MET A 399 8.40 -13.04 -18.58
N VAL A 400 9.20 -13.61 -19.51
CA VAL A 400 10.67 -13.42 -19.54
C VAL A 400 11.02 -11.94 -19.56
N SER A 401 10.40 -11.19 -20.47
CA SER A 401 10.59 -9.74 -20.56
C SER A 401 10.21 -9.02 -19.26
N SER A 402 9.16 -9.47 -18.57
CA SER A 402 8.73 -8.87 -17.30
C SER A 402 9.73 -9.16 -16.17
N VAL A 403 10.24 -10.38 -16.06
CA VAL A 403 11.24 -10.78 -15.05
C VAL A 403 12.54 -10.01 -15.26
N GLU A 404 12.95 -9.78 -16.51
CA GLU A 404 14.09 -8.94 -16.86
C GLU A 404 13.89 -7.50 -16.37
N GLN A 405 12.76 -6.87 -16.71
CA GLN A 405 12.45 -5.50 -16.26
C GLN A 405 12.41 -5.37 -14.74
N ILE A 406 11.88 -6.38 -14.04
CA ILE A 406 11.91 -6.44 -12.58
C ILE A 406 13.37 -6.50 -12.09
N GLY A 407 14.20 -7.37 -12.69
CA GLY A 407 15.62 -7.49 -12.39
C GLY A 407 16.39 -6.17 -12.55
N ASP A 408 16.16 -5.45 -13.65
CA ASP A 408 16.76 -4.15 -13.91
C ASP A 408 16.32 -3.10 -12.88
N ALA A 409 15.02 -3.08 -12.53
CA ALA A 409 14.51 -2.18 -11.51
C ALA A 409 15.05 -2.50 -10.11
N VAL A 410 15.27 -3.77 -9.77
CA VAL A 410 15.92 -4.20 -8.51
C VAL A 410 17.39 -3.83 -8.51
N ASN A 411 18.10 -3.97 -9.64
CA ASN A 411 19.48 -3.53 -9.79
C ASN A 411 19.60 -2.02 -9.55
N GLU A 412 18.76 -1.22 -10.20
CA GLU A 412 18.68 0.23 -10.00
C GLU A 412 18.37 0.59 -8.53
N LEU A 413 17.43 -0.12 -7.88
CA LEU A 413 17.16 0.03 -6.46
C LEU A 413 18.39 -0.25 -5.61
N SER A 414 19.13 -1.33 -5.92
CA SER A 414 20.30 -1.73 -5.16
C SER A 414 21.43 -0.69 -5.22
N LEU A 415 21.59 -0.04 -6.38
CA LEU A 415 22.56 1.03 -6.58
C LEU A 415 22.14 2.29 -5.81
N MET A 416 20.89 2.74 -5.96
CA MET A 416 20.37 3.93 -5.27
C MET A 416 20.30 3.74 -3.75
N GLY A 417 19.93 2.53 -3.31
CA GLY A 417 19.79 2.15 -1.90
C GLY A 417 21.09 1.72 -1.23
N LYS A 418 22.22 1.70 -1.97
CA LYS A 418 23.55 1.28 -1.51
C LYS A 418 23.54 -0.10 -0.83
N PHE A 419 22.93 -1.07 -1.49
CA PHE A 419 22.85 -2.45 -1.00
C PHE A 419 24.24 -3.06 -0.84
N LYS A 420 24.39 -3.91 0.19
CA LYS A 420 25.68 -4.53 0.52
C LYS A 420 26.02 -5.64 -0.48
N SER A 421 27.30 -5.87 -0.71
CA SER A 421 27.74 -7.10 -1.37
C SER A 421 27.47 -8.30 -0.46
N ARG A 422 27.15 -9.46 -1.06
CA ARG A 422 26.84 -10.70 -0.32
C ARG A 422 28.01 -11.18 0.57
N ASN A 423 29.24 -10.79 0.23
CA ASN A 423 30.45 -11.05 0.99
C ASN A 423 31.07 -9.72 1.45
N GLY A 424 30.75 -9.30 2.68
CA GLY A 424 31.41 -8.17 3.32
C GLY A 424 32.69 -8.62 4.01
N ASN A 425 33.76 -8.82 3.23
CA ASN A 425 35.15 -8.70 3.62
C ASN A 425 36.01 -8.94 2.37
N GLU A 426 36.19 -7.89 1.57
CA GLU A 426 37.43 -7.62 0.86
C GLU A 426 37.33 -6.21 0.24
N SER A 427 38.22 -5.35 0.70
CA SER A 427 38.48 -4.02 0.17
C SER A 427 39.08 -4.11 -1.24
N GLY A 428 38.61 -3.28 -2.17
CA GLY A 428 39.46 -2.79 -3.27
C GLY A 428 38.85 -2.74 -4.68
N VAL A 429 38.71 -1.51 -5.16
CA VAL A 429 38.95 -1.01 -6.54
C VAL A 429 37.85 -1.18 -7.61
N GLU A 430 37.77 -0.10 -8.39
CA GLU A 430 36.80 0.40 -9.37
C GLU A 430 36.61 -0.42 -10.66
N GLY A 431 35.56 -0.05 -11.39
CA GLY A 431 35.39 -0.32 -12.83
C GLY A 431 34.06 0.21 -13.34
N GLU A 432 34.01 1.50 -13.71
CA GLU A 432 32.96 2.06 -14.57
C GLU A 432 33.05 1.44 -15.97
N SER A 433 31.90 1.07 -16.55
CA SER A 433 31.77 0.92 -18.00
C SER A 433 30.38 1.38 -18.44
N GLU A 434 30.33 2.59 -19.01
CA GLU A 434 29.21 3.08 -19.80
C GLU A 434 29.01 2.17 -21.02
N ILE A 435 27.75 1.85 -21.34
CA ILE A 435 27.36 1.27 -22.64
C ILE A 435 26.28 2.17 -23.23
N GLY A 436 26.63 2.76 -24.38
CA GLY A 436 25.81 3.69 -25.15
C GLY A 436 24.55 3.03 -25.72
N HIS A 437 23.45 3.77 -25.68
CA HIS A 437 22.14 3.38 -26.17
C HIS A 437 22.05 3.69 -27.68
N ASP A 438 22.05 2.66 -28.52
CA ASP A 438 21.86 2.82 -29.96
C ASP A 438 20.37 2.92 -30.31
N LYS A 439 19.95 4.06 -30.88
CA LYS A 439 18.54 4.44 -31.11
C LYS A 439 17.93 3.82 -32.37
N ASN A 440 18.73 3.15 -33.20
CA ASN A 440 18.28 2.57 -34.47
C ASN A 440 17.52 1.24 -34.35
N CYS A 441 17.57 0.54 -33.21
CA CYS A 441 16.84 -0.73 -33.02
C CYS A 441 15.34 -0.56 -32.70
N ILE A 442 14.90 0.64 -32.30
CA ILE A 442 13.51 0.85 -31.86
C ILE A 442 12.57 1.08 -33.05
N GLU A 443 13.04 1.70 -34.14
CA GLU A 443 12.21 1.98 -35.31
C GLU A 443 11.94 0.75 -36.18
N ILE A 444 12.92 -0.17 -36.28
CA ILE A 444 12.76 -1.41 -37.06
C ILE A 444 11.82 -2.40 -36.33
N GLY A 445 11.87 -2.45 -34.99
CA GLY A 445 11.01 -3.33 -34.19
C GLY A 445 9.53 -2.94 -34.18
N MET A 446 9.19 -1.64 -34.27
CA MET A 446 7.79 -1.21 -34.29
C MET A 446 7.09 -1.50 -35.62
N ALA A 447 7.80 -1.41 -36.74
CA ALA A 447 7.25 -1.70 -38.07
C ALA A 447 6.94 -3.21 -38.23
N GLU A 448 7.80 -4.09 -37.73
CA GLU A 448 7.56 -5.54 -37.76
C GLU A 448 6.41 -5.96 -36.83
N ILE A 449 6.26 -5.34 -35.66
CA ILE A 449 5.17 -5.64 -34.72
C ILE A 449 3.79 -5.25 -35.28
N SER A 450 3.68 -4.10 -35.96
CA SER A 450 2.43 -3.71 -36.64
C SER A 450 2.09 -4.66 -37.79
N SER A 451 3.08 -5.12 -38.56
CA SER A 451 2.84 -6.10 -39.63
C SER A 451 2.40 -7.47 -39.09
N LEU A 452 2.88 -7.85 -37.89
CA LEU A 452 2.52 -9.10 -37.23
C LEU A 452 1.10 -9.06 -36.64
N SER A 453 0.68 -7.92 -36.07
CA SER A 453 -0.69 -7.73 -35.58
C SER A 453 -1.72 -7.82 -36.71
N VAL A 454 -1.41 -7.22 -37.87
CA VAL A 454 -2.29 -7.23 -39.04
C VAL A 454 -2.39 -8.64 -39.65
N ALA A 455 -1.28 -9.38 -39.73
CA ALA A 455 -1.28 -10.75 -40.24
C ALA A 455 -2.00 -11.75 -39.32
N ILE A 456 -2.08 -11.46 -38.01
CA ILE A 456 -2.83 -12.26 -37.04
C ILE A 456 -4.33 -11.96 -37.15
N ASP A 457 -4.74 -10.69 -37.30
CA ASP A 457 -6.14 -10.32 -37.50
C ASP A 457 -6.70 -10.87 -38.82
N GLU A 458 -5.97 -10.79 -39.94
CA GLU A 458 -6.40 -11.35 -41.23
C GLU A 458 -6.59 -12.88 -41.18
N ARG A 459 -5.79 -13.61 -40.39
CA ARG A 459 -5.95 -15.07 -40.21
C ARG A 459 -7.13 -15.44 -39.31
N ILE A 460 -7.47 -14.59 -38.35
CA ILE A 460 -8.63 -14.80 -37.48
C ILE A 460 -9.93 -14.54 -38.26
N GLU A 461 -9.95 -13.51 -39.11
CA GLU A 461 -11.11 -13.18 -39.95
C GLU A 461 -11.37 -14.24 -41.02
N TYR A 462 -10.30 -14.76 -41.66
CA TYR A 462 -10.42 -15.86 -42.63
C TYR A 462 -10.92 -17.16 -42.00
N SER A 463 -10.52 -17.47 -40.76
CA SER A 463 -10.99 -18.65 -40.02
C SER A 463 -12.44 -18.51 -39.52
N ALA A 464 -12.97 -17.28 -39.40
CA ALA A 464 -14.35 -17.04 -38.99
C ALA A 464 -15.33 -17.19 -40.17
N ASP A 465 -14.94 -16.76 -41.37
CA ASP A 465 -15.75 -16.93 -42.59
C ASP A 465 -15.84 -18.39 -43.04
N GLU A 466 -14.80 -19.20 -42.79
CA GLU A 466 -14.81 -20.64 -43.10
C GLU A 466 -15.74 -21.45 -42.18
N GLN A 467 -16.10 -20.91 -41.00
CA GLN A 467 -17.06 -21.53 -40.08
C GLN A 467 -18.53 -21.17 -40.34
N ILE A 468 -18.81 -20.20 -41.23
CA ILE A 468 -20.17 -19.78 -41.58
C ILE A 468 -20.73 -20.56 -42.80
N LEU A 469 -19.89 -21.33 -43.50
CA LEU A 469 -20.29 -22.04 -44.73
C LEU A 469 -20.41 -23.58 -44.62
N ILE A 470 -20.57 -24.13 -43.41
CA ILE A 470 -20.89 -25.56 -43.19
C ILE A 470 -22.21 -25.73 -42.45
#